data_AF-A0A821R977-F1
#
_entry.id   AF-A0A821R977-F1
#
_cell.length_a   1.000
_cell.length_b   1.000
_cell.length_c   1.000
_cell.angle_alpha   90.00
_cell.angle_beta   90.00
_cell.angle_gamma   90.00
#
_symmetry.space_group_name_H-M   'P 1'
#
loop_
_entity.id
_entity.type
_entity.pdbx_description
1 polymer ?
#
loop_
_entity_poly.entity_id
_entity_poly.type
_entity_poly.pdbx_seq_one_letter_code
_entity_poly.pdbx_strand_id
1 'polypeptide(L)'
;MSHIEEEFQRIERENGWNTLFRKLANDHGVRTLEKKNDIALLSMNRGLNRFRDVLPYDDTRVRLQRGSNDYINANYVQVPWANRNYILTQGPLPTTSEHFWQMVWEQNSRVIVMLTHLVEKGCNKCWLYYPDYENDSELCFDEVDLKVTFVSEKQEDHYTQRRFELTNLLTGEARPIIHWSDFDWPDHGAPSSPEPFLQLLCDVRHCGAFDSRFGAPILHCSAGIGRSGTFVLVDSILKMLAHTDNPNDISLIEVLAHIRTQRHGLIQTAEQLRFSYMAIVAGLKELDEMEQSEDLFDESDFDGSTESENEDDTKLSTSLENINYELKKRAELRKNNSHSLQTTNDAETSLRLRDERLKRNEGIKKKIDEMKAKLDEKPSSLPSSLFNNNNSSILTILMTKYRRHFFIGLIALVTGSVF
;
A
#
# COMPACT_ATOMS: atom_id res chain seq x y z
N MET A 1 -3.21 -15.31 -34.45
CA MET A 1 -4.30 -14.97 -33.53
C MET A 1 -4.26 -16.01 -32.43
N SER A 2 -4.13 -15.60 -31.17
CA SER A 2 -4.15 -16.58 -30.06
C SER A 2 -5.59 -17.05 -29.82
N HIS A 3 -5.76 -18.24 -29.25
CA HIS A 3 -7.08 -18.74 -28.83
C HIS A 3 -7.80 -17.74 -27.89
N ILE A 4 -7.06 -17.02 -27.04
CA ILE A 4 -7.61 -15.99 -26.13
C ILE A 4 -8.21 -14.82 -26.94
N GLU A 5 -7.55 -14.38 -28.00
CA GLU A 5 -8.04 -13.30 -28.86
C GLU A 5 -9.31 -13.73 -29.63
N GLU A 6 -9.33 -14.95 -30.17
CA GLU A 6 -10.50 -15.52 -30.83
C GLU A 6 -11.68 -15.68 -29.86
N GLU A 7 -11.42 -16.16 -28.65
CA GLU A 7 -12.41 -16.28 -27.59
C GLU A 7 -12.98 -14.92 -27.20
N PHE A 8 -12.13 -13.90 -27.01
CA PHE A 8 -12.54 -12.54 -26.71
C PHE A 8 -13.49 -11.98 -27.79
N GLN A 9 -13.10 -12.06 -29.06
CA GLN A 9 -13.92 -11.58 -30.18
C GLN A 9 -15.25 -12.33 -30.30
N ARG A 10 -15.27 -13.64 -30.00
CA ARG A 10 -16.50 -14.43 -29.98
C ARG A 10 -17.44 -13.96 -28.87
N ILE A 11 -16.93 -13.82 -27.64
CA ILE A 11 -17.76 -13.39 -26.49
C ILE A 11 -18.28 -11.96 -26.68
N GLU A 12 -17.46 -11.04 -27.22
CA GLU A 12 -17.88 -9.68 -27.58
C GLU A 12 -19.06 -9.70 -28.56
N ARG A 13 -18.94 -10.44 -29.68
CA ARG A 13 -20.01 -10.54 -30.69
C ARG A 13 -21.31 -11.13 -30.13
N GLU A 14 -21.20 -12.08 -29.21
CA GLU A 14 -22.34 -12.75 -28.58
C GLU A 14 -22.90 -11.98 -27.37
N ASN A 15 -22.27 -10.88 -26.96
CA ASN A 15 -22.53 -10.19 -25.69
C ASN A 15 -22.55 -11.17 -24.48
N GLY A 16 -21.59 -12.11 -24.49
CA GLY A 16 -21.62 -13.32 -23.66
C GLY A 16 -21.02 -13.17 -22.25
N TRP A 17 -20.47 -12.01 -21.89
CA TRP A 17 -19.68 -11.82 -20.66
C TRP A 17 -20.43 -12.19 -19.37
N ASN A 18 -21.67 -11.73 -19.22
CA ASN A 18 -22.48 -12.05 -18.05
C ASN A 18 -22.81 -13.54 -17.96
N THR A 19 -22.92 -14.23 -19.10
CA THR A 19 -23.16 -15.67 -19.14
C THR A 19 -21.91 -16.45 -18.78
N LEU A 20 -20.75 -16.07 -19.34
CA LEU A 20 -19.45 -16.66 -18.99
C LEU A 20 -19.16 -16.49 -17.50
N PHE A 21 -19.27 -15.25 -16.98
CA PHE A 21 -18.96 -14.96 -15.58
C PHE A 21 -19.86 -15.74 -14.60
N ARG A 22 -21.16 -15.90 -14.91
CA ARG A 22 -22.06 -16.74 -14.11
C ARG A 22 -21.70 -18.22 -14.16
N LYS A 23 -21.30 -18.75 -15.32
CA LYS A 23 -20.81 -20.14 -15.43
C LYS A 23 -19.59 -20.36 -14.55
N LEU A 24 -18.63 -19.42 -14.55
CA LEU A 24 -17.46 -19.50 -13.69
C LEU A 24 -17.83 -19.57 -12.21
N ALA A 25 -18.79 -18.75 -11.76
CA ALA A 25 -19.26 -18.78 -10.38
C ALA A 25 -19.87 -20.15 -10.00
N ASN A 26 -20.60 -20.77 -10.92
CA ASN A 26 -21.26 -22.06 -10.68
C ASN A 26 -20.28 -23.24 -10.75
N ASP A 27 -19.47 -23.33 -11.81
CA ASP A 27 -18.58 -24.47 -12.06
C ASP A 27 -17.40 -24.50 -11.07
N HIS A 28 -16.90 -23.32 -10.68
CA HIS A 28 -15.76 -23.21 -9.78
C HIS A 28 -16.17 -23.04 -8.32
N GLY A 29 -17.42 -22.66 -8.05
CA GLY A 29 -17.99 -22.71 -6.71
C GLY A 29 -17.78 -24.07 -6.06
N VAL A 30 -17.91 -25.16 -6.82
CA VAL A 30 -17.70 -26.54 -6.35
C VAL A 30 -16.29 -26.79 -5.82
N ARG A 31 -15.23 -26.37 -6.54
CA ARG A 31 -13.82 -26.53 -6.08
C ARG A 31 -13.46 -25.59 -4.92
N THR A 32 -14.19 -24.50 -4.80
CA THR A 32 -14.01 -23.47 -3.76
C THR A 32 -14.65 -23.89 -2.43
N LEU A 33 -15.75 -24.66 -2.49
CA LEU A 33 -16.54 -25.11 -1.34
C LEU A 33 -15.79 -26.03 -0.37
N GLU A 34 -14.65 -26.61 -0.76
CA GLU A 34 -13.81 -27.44 0.11
C GLU A 34 -12.83 -26.63 0.98
N LYS A 35 -12.67 -25.34 0.72
CA LYS A 35 -11.70 -24.49 1.42
C LYS A 35 -12.28 -23.93 2.72
N LYS A 36 -11.49 -23.95 3.79
CA LYS A 36 -11.87 -23.45 5.12
C LYS A 36 -11.33 -22.04 5.36
N ASN A 37 -12.02 -21.30 6.22
CA ASN A 37 -11.65 -19.98 6.70
C ASN A 37 -11.90 -19.86 8.22
N ASP A 38 -11.71 -20.97 8.93
CA ASP A 38 -12.03 -21.13 10.36
C ASP A 38 -11.26 -20.11 11.21
N ILE A 39 -9.98 -19.85 10.88
CA ILE A 39 -9.15 -18.89 11.61
C ILE A 39 -9.67 -17.46 11.45
N ALA A 40 -10.11 -17.09 10.24
CA ALA A 40 -10.68 -15.78 9.97
C ALA A 40 -12.01 -15.52 10.70
N LEU A 41 -12.75 -16.59 11.01
CA LEU A 41 -14.06 -16.54 11.69
C LEU A 41 -13.97 -16.48 13.22
N LEU A 42 -12.80 -16.74 13.80
CA LEU A 42 -12.57 -16.63 15.24
C LEU A 42 -13.02 -15.25 15.76
N SER A 43 -13.64 -15.22 16.94
CA SER A 43 -14.19 -13.99 17.53
C SER A 43 -13.16 -12.87 17.64
N MET A 44 -11.92 -13.21 18.01
CA MET A 44 -10.79 -12.27 18.12
C MET A 44 -10.35 -11.67 16.79
N ASN A 45 -10.59 -12.35 15.66
CA ASN A 45 -10.16 -11.93 14.33
C ASN A 45 -11.22 -11.13 13.56
N ARG A 46 -12.47 -11.09 14.04
CA ARG A 46 -13.57 -10.37 13.37
C ARG A 46 -13.25 -8.90 13.13
N GLY A 47 -12.58 -8.24 14.08
CA GLY A 47 -12.16 -6.83 13.97
C GLY A 47 -10.98 -6.59 13.04
N LEU A 48 -10.31 -7.64 12.58
CA LEU A 48 -9.16 -7.59 11.66
C LEU A 48 -9.60 -7.77 10.19
N ASN A 49 -10.88 -8.06 9.95
CA ASN A 49 -11.47 -8.23 8.62
C ASN A 49 -12.25 -6.98 8.20
N ARG A 50 -11.88 -6.40 7.06
CA ARG A 50 -12.60 -5.25 6.48
C ARG A 50 -14.02 -5.63 6.03
N PHE A 51 -14.16 -6.83 5.47
CA PHE A 51 -15.42 -7.36 4.97
C PHE A 51 -15.71 -8.72 5.60
N ARG A 52 -16.98 -8.97 5.96
CA ARG A 52 -17.39 -10.21 6.62
C ARG A 52 -17.41 -11.42 5.68
N ASP A 53 -17.54 -11.15 4.40
CA ASP A 53 -17.67 -12.10 3.30
C ASP A 53 -16.37 -12.23 2.48
N VAL A 54 -15.33 -11.47 2.82
CA VAL A 54 -14.00 -11.58 2.21
C VAL A 54 -12.98 -12.05 3.24
N LEU A 55 -12.88 -13.36 3.40
CA LEU A 55 -11.99 -14.01 4.38
C LEU A 55 -10.91 -14.84 3.67
N PRO A 56 -9.67 -14.89 4.18
CA PRO A 56 -8.61 -15.72 3.62
C PRO A 56 -8.89 -17.21 3.88
N TYR A 57 -8.46 -18.09 2.98
CA TYR A 57 -8.44 -19.52 3.28
C TYR A 57 -7.34 -19.87 4.29
N ASP A 58 -7.59 -20.86 5.14
CA ASP A 58 -6.67 -21.25 6.21
C ASP A 58 -5.36 -21.90 5.70
N ASP A 59 -5.42 -22.57 4.56
CA ASP A 59 -4.30 -23.32 3.97
C ASP A 59 -3.32 -22.43 3.21
N THR A 60 -3.78 -21.29 2.69
CA THR A 60 -2.95 -20.33 1.94
C THR A 60 -2.78 -18.99 2.64
N ARG A 61 -3.37 -18.78 3.83
CA ARG A 61 -3.22 -17.49 4.54
C ARG A 61 -1.76 -17.21 4.89
N VAL A 62 -1.39 -15.94 4.84
CA VAL A 62 -0.14 -15.48 5.44
C VAL A 62 -0.27 -15.58 6.97
N ARG A 63 0.80 -16.01 7.64
CA ARG A 63 0.85 -16.15 9.10
C ARG A 63 1.94 -15.24 9.64
N LEU A 64 1.55 -14.31 10.51
CA LEU A 64 2.48 -13.43 11.18
C LEU A 64 3.30 -14.21 12.20
N GLN A 65 4.61 -13.96 12.26
CA GLN A 65 5.53 -14.73 13.10
C GLN A 65 5.74 -14.11 14.48
N ARG A 66 5.50 -12.81 14.63
CA ARG A 66 5.59 -12.08 15.90
C ARG A 66 4.19 -11.69 16.40
N GLY A 67 4.08 -11.51 17.72
CA GLY A 67 2.83 -11.15 18.38
C GLY A 67 2.04 -12.35 18.91
N SER A 68 0.92 -12.06 19.58
CA SER A 68 0.07 -13.09 20.20
C SER A 68 -0.97 -13.68 19.24
N ASN A 69 -1.15 -13.08 18.07
CA ASN A 69 -2.11 -13.47 17.05
C ASN A 69 -1.44 -13.50 15.68
N ASP A 70 -1.42 -14.67 15.03
CA ASP A 70 -0.75 -14.86 13.73
C ASP A 70 -1.60 -14.41 12.53
N TYR A 71 -2.77 -13.82 12.79
CA TYR A 71 -3.78 -13.55 11.78
C TYR A 71 -3.60 -12.21 11.06
N ILE A 72 -3.59 -12.28 9.74
CA ILE A 72 -3.82 -11.15 8.84
C ILE A 72 -4.70 -11.63 7.67
N ASN A 73 -5.59 -10.77 7.16
CA ASN A 73 -6.41 -11.09 5.99
C ASN A 73 -5.58 -10.98 4.70
N ALA A 74 -4.71 -11.96 4.48
CA ALA A 74 -3.87 -12.07 3.30
C ALA A 74 -3.69 -13.54 2.90
N ASN A 75 -3.54 -13.82 1.61
CA ASN A 75 -3.20 -15.14 1.09
C ASN A 75 -1.99 -15.08 0.17
N TYR A 76 -1.15 -16.11 0.25
CA TYR A 76 -0.24 -16.42 -0.84
C TYR A 76 -1.06 -16.87 -2.05
N VAL A 77 -0.71 -16.34 -3.23
CA VAL A 77 -1.27 -16.78 -4.51
C VAL A 77 -0.12 -17.05 -5.45
N GLN A 78 0.01 -18.30 -5.84
CA GLN A 78 1.08 -18.80 -6.69
C GLN A 78 0.50 -19.13 -8.07
N VAL A 79 1.24 -18.81 -9.13
CA VAL A 79 0.94 -19.23 -10.50
C VAL A 79 2.18 -19.92 -11.04
N PRO A 80 2.35 -21.24 -10.76
CA PRO A 80 3.58 -21.95 -11.08
C PRO A 80 3.92 -21.92 -12.58
N TRP A 81 2.91 -21.98 -13.45
CA TRP A 81 3.10 -21.92 -14.91
C TRP A 81 3.68 -20.59 -15.40
N ALA A 82 3.49 -19.51 -14.63
CA ALA A 82 4.06 -18.20 -14.92
C ALA A 82 5.37 -17.94 -14.14
N ASN A 83 5.79 -18.87 -13.27
CA ASN A 83 6.81 -18.63 -12.25
C ASN A 83 6.55 -17.34 -11.44
N ARG A 84 5.29 -17.11 -11.07
CA ARG A 84 4.87 -15.93 -10.31
C ARG A 84 4.33 -16.31 -8.93
N ASN A 85 4.70 -15.52 -7.93
CA ASN A 85 4.17 -15.61 -6.58
C ASN A 85 3.72 -14.21 -6.16
N TYR A 86 2.59 -14.12 -5.46
CA TYR A 86 2.01 -12.87 -4.98
C TYR A 86 1.51 -13.06 -3.55
N ILE A 87 1.37 -11.96 -2.83
CA ILE A 87 0.54 -11.89 -1.62
C ILE A 87 -0.63 -10.95 -1.91
N LEU A 88 -1.85 -11.46 -1.84
CA LEU A 88 -3.06 -10.64 -1.94
C LEU A 88 -3.65 -10.39 -0.57
N THR A 89 -3.91 -9.12 -0.26
CA THR A 89 -4.44 -8.69 1.04
C THR A 89 -5.53 -7.64 0.90
N GLN A 90 -6.34 -7.45 1.94
CA GLN A 90 -7.28 -6.34 2.02
C GLN A 90 -6.55 -5.00 2.17
N GLY A 91 -7.21 -3.88 1.85
CA GLY A 91 -6.71 -2.55 2.20
C GLY A 91 -6.63 -2.41 3.73
N PRO A 92 -5.47 -2.08 4.30
CA PRO A 92 -5.29 -2.03 5.75
C PRO A 92 -6.37 -1.24 6.49
N LEU A 93 -6.75 -1.72 7.67
CA LEU A 93 -7.59 -1.01 8.63
C LEU A 93 -6.70 -0.18 9.57
N PRO A 94 -7.23 0.81 10.29
CA PRO A 94 -6.46 1.52 11.32
C PRO A 94 -5.78 0.54 12.31
N THR A 95 -6.49 -0.52 12.69
CA THR A 95 -6.03 -1.58 13.61
C THR A 95 -5.15 -2.66 12.97
N THR A 96 -4.96 -2.64 11.64
CA THR A 96 -4.16 -3.65 10.94
C THR A 96 -2.99 -3.06 10.15
N SER A 97 -2.70 -1.77 10.30
CA SER A 97 -1.56 -1.13 9.63
C SER A 97 -0.22 -1.70 10.09
N GLU A 98 -0.06 -1.93 11.40
CA GLU A 98 1.15 -2.55 11.94
C GLU A 98 1.32 -3.99 11.46
N HIS A 99 0.25 -4.78 11.49
CA HIS A 99 0.21 -6.15 10.97
C HIS A 99 0.60 -6.21 9.49
N PHE A 100 0.18 -5.21 8.70
CA PHE A 100 0.54 -5.09 7.29
C PHE A 100 2.04 -4.88 7.11
N TRP A 101 2.66 -3.93 7.83
CA TRP A 101 4.11 -3.71 7.72
C TRP A 101 4.95 -4.83 8.32
N GLN A 102 4.44 -5.48 9.37
CA GLN A 102 5.01 -6.71 9.88
C GLN A 102 5.04 -7.80 8.80
N MET A 103 3.93 -7.99 8.08
CA MET A 103 3.90 -8.91 6.94
C MET A 103 4.90 -8.50 5.86
N VAL A 104 4.97 -7.22 5.47
CA VAL A 104 5.95 -6.72 4.48
C VAL A 104 7.37 -7.10 4.90
N TRP A 105 7.73 -6.89 6.17
CA TRP A 105 9.03 -7.23 6.72
C TRP A 105 9.30 -8.73 6.73
N GLU A 106 8.41 -9.52 7.33
CA GLU A 106 8.58 -10.97 7.52
C GLU A 106 8.61 -11.73 6.20
N GLN A 107 7.89 -11.24 5.19
CA GLN A 107 7.86 -11.84 3.86
C GLN A 107 9.00 -11.36 2.96
N ASN A 108 9.86 -10.45 3.43
CA ASN A 108 10.91 -9.83 2.62
C ASN A 108 10.36 -9.20 1.31
N SER A 109 9.13 -8.69 1.35
CA SER A 109 8.47 -8.12 0.19
C SER A 109 9.00 -6.72 -0.09
N ARG A 110 9.50 -6.48 -1.31
CA ARG A 110 10.07 -5.18 -1.71
C ARG A 110 9.06 -4.27 -2.40
N VAL A 111 8.02 -4.83 -3.02
CA VAL A 111 7.06 -4.09 -3.84
C VAL A 111 5.65 -4.23 -3.30
N ILE A 112 4.94 -3.10 -3.23
CA ILE A 112 3.53 -3.01 -2.85
C ILE A 112 2.77 -2.35 -4.00
N VAL A 113 1.66 -2.95 -4.44
CA VAL A 113 0.75 -2.38 -5.44
C VAL A 113 -0.62 -2.15 -4.83
N MET A 114 -0.99 -0.88 -4.69
CA MET A 114 -2.25 -0.38 -4.13
C MET A 114 -3.18 0.08 -5.25
N LEU A 115 -4.17 -0.74 -5.59
CA LEU A 115 -5.10 -0.51 -6.71
C LEU A 115 -6.39 0.21 -6.28
N THR A 116 -6.37 0.97 -5.18
CA THR A 116 -7.53 1.70 -4.65
C THR A 116 -7.10 3.02 -4.06
N HIS A 117 -7.96 4.03 -4.10
CA HIS A 117 -7.73 5.23 -3.29
C HIS A 117 -8.15 4.98 -1.83
N LEU A 118 -7.69 5.82 -0.91
CA LEU A 118 -8.08 5.76 0.50
C LEU A 118 -9.60 5.90 0.67
N VAL A 119 -10.21 6.80 -0.11
CA VAL A 119 -11.64 7.09 -0.12
C VAL A 119 -12.14 7.07 -1.56
N GLU A 120 -13.21 6.31 -1.80
CA GLU A 120 -13.88 6.27 -3.11
C GLU A 120 -15.38 6.42 -2.90
N LYS A 121 -16.02 7.31 -3.69
CA LYS A 121 -17.46 7.60 -3.59
C LYS A 121 -17.92 7.93 -2.15
N GLY A 122 -17.04 8.55 -1.36
CA GLY A 122 -17.28 8.92 0.05
C GLY A 122 -17.14 7.77 1.05
N CYS A 123 -16.70 6.58 0.62
CA CYS A 123 -16.47 5.42 1.49
C CYS A 123 -14.97 5.18 1.71
N ASN A 124 -14.59 4.92 2.97
CA ASN A 124 -13.20 4.55 3.31
C ASN A 124 -12.87 3.14 2.78
N LYS A 125 -12.04 3.06 1.75
CA LYS A 125 -11.63 1.80 1.10
C LYS A 125 -10.32 1.26 1.65
N CYS A 126 -9.43 2.13 2.12
CA CYS A 126 -8.13 1.81 2.70
C CYS A 126 -7.77 2.85 3.77
N TRP A 127 -7.11 2.44 4.84
CA TRP A 127 -6.50 3.37 5.80
C TRP A 127 -5.21 3.96 5.20
N LEU A 128 -4.83 5.18 5.61
CA LEU A 128 -3.52 5.75 5.29
C LEU A 128 -2.47 5.03 6.14
N TYR A 129 -1.96 3.92 5.62
CA TYR A 129 -1.03 3.04 6.32
C TYR A 129 0.45 3.40 6.07
N TYR A 130 0.72 4.40 5.23
CA TYR A 130 2.05 4.85 4.85
C TYR A 130 2.22 6.36 5.16
N PRO A 131 3.45 6.84 5.41
CA PRO A 131 3.71 8.26 5.60
C PRO A 131 3.46 9.04 4.32
N ASP A 132 2.91 10.24 4.43
CA ASP A 132 2.81 11.21 3.34
C ASP A 132 3.65 12.45 3.66
N TYR A 133 4.18 13.11 2.63
CA TYR A 133 5.06 14.26 2.80
C TYR A 133 4.38 15.43 3.54
N GLU A 134 3.06 15.53 3.45
CA GLU A 134 2.30 16.67 3.95
C GLU A 134 1.96 16.58 5.45
N ASN A 135 1.81 15.37 6.01
CA ASN A 135 1.28 15.16 7.34
C ASN A 135 2.30 14.55 8.31
N ASP A 136 3.15 13.60 7.88
CA ASP A 136 4.24 13.01 8.70
C ASP A 136 5.19 12.19 7.81
N SER A 137 6.49 12.51 7.84
CA SER A 137 7.49 11.80 7.02
C SER A 137 7.82 10.38 7.52
N GLU A 138 7.32 9.98 8.69
CA GLU A 138 7.56 8.65 9.25
C GLU A 138 6.34 8.11 10.03
N LEU A 139 6.16 6.79 9.98
CA LEU A 139 5.22 6.04 10.81
C LEU A 139 5.99 5.02 11.66
N CYS A 140 5.78 5.04 12.97
CA CYS A 140 6.35 4.08 13.91
C CYS A 140 5.28 3.10 14.40
N PHE A 141 5.62 1.81 14.41
CA PHE A 141 4.79 0.71 14.88
C PHE A 141 5.50 0.02 16.05
N ASP A 142 5.29 0.55 17.26
CA ASP A 142 6.02 0.14 18.46
C ASP A 142 5.84 -1.35 18.80
N GLU A 143 4.65 -1.92 18.61
CA GLU A 143 4.34 -3.32 18.94
C GLU A 143 5.12 -4.34 18.09
N VAL A 144 5.56 -3.93 16.90
CA VAL A 144 6.32 -4.77 15.96
C VAL A 144 7.74 -4.24 15.73
N ASP A 145 8.14 -3.19 16.43
CA ASP A 145 9.44 -2.52 16.31
C ASP A 145 9.80 -2.17 14.85
N LEU A 146 8.84 -1.65 14.09
CA LEU A 146 9.05 -1.23 12.71
C LEU A 146 8.84 0.27 12.55
N LYS A 147 9.61 0.88 11.66
CA LYS A 147 9.42 2.26 11.22
C LYS A 147 9.39 2.34 9.71
N VAL A 148 8.46 3.10 9.16
CA VAL A 148 8.36 3.38 7.73
C VAL A 148 8.66 4.84 7.53
N THR A 149 9.69 5.15 6.74
CA THR A 149 10.10 6.52 6.43
C THR A 149 9.83 6.81 4.96
N PHE A 150 9.21 7.95 4.66
CA PHE A 150 9.08 8.45 3.29
C PHE A 150 10.46 8.87 2.74
N VAL A 151 10.79 8.39 1.55
CA VAL A 151 12.05 8.71 0.87
C VAL A 151 11.80 9.64 -0.31
N SER A 152 10.95 9.22 -1.26
CA SER A 152 10.66 10.00 -2.47
C SER A 152 9.32 9.63 -3.07
N GLU A 153 8.79 10.53 -3.90
CA GLU A 153 7.59 10.32 -4.71
C GLU A 153 7.89 10.73 -6.15
N LYS A 154 7.42 9.93 -7.10
CA LYS A 154 7.42 10.22 -8.53
C LYS A 154 5.99 10.08 -9.04
N GLN A 155 5.43 11.19 -9.53
CA GLN A 155 4.12 11.19 -10.15
C GLN A 155 4.28 10.75 -11.61
N GLU A 156 3.64 9.64 -11.98
CA GLU A 156 3.47 9.22 -13.37
C GLU A 156 2.11 9.70 -13.88
N ASP A 157 1.85 9.52 -15.17
CA ASP A 157 0.63 10.00 -15.82
C ASP A 157 -0.66 9.41 -15.22
N HIS A 158 -0.60 8.17 -14.73
CA HIS A 158 -1.78 7.41 -14.33
C HIS A 158 -1.71 6.79 -12.94
N TYR A 159 -0.58 6.91 -12.25
CA TYR A 159 -0.33 6.37 -10.91
C TYR A 159 0.85 7.11 -10.29
N THR A 160 1.12 6.81 -9.04
CA THR A 160 2.21 7.42 -8.27
C THR A 160 3.12 6.31 -7.76
N GLN A 161 4.42 6.48 -7.95
CA GLN A 161 5.46 5.66 -7.33
C GLN A 161 5.98 6.36 -6.08
N ARG A 162 5.99 5.67 -4.95
CA ARG A 162 6.62 6.11 -3.70
C ARG A 162 7.74 5.16 -3.33
N ARG A 163 8.80 5.70 -2.75
CA ARG A 163 9.87 4.94 -2.11
C ARG A 163 9.79 5.17 -0.61
N PHE A 164 9.85 4.07 0.13
CA PHE A 164 9.93 4.07 1.58
C PHE A 164 11.18 3.34 2.04
N GLU A 165 11.66 3.70 3.22
CA GLU A 165 12.59 2.89 4.00
C GLU A 165 11.83 2.23 5.14
N LEU A 166 11.81 0.90 5.17
CA LEU A 166 11.27 0.10 6.26
C LEU A 166 12.43 -0.33 7.17
N THR A 167 12.48 0.23 8.38
CA THR A 167 13.52 -0.04 9.37
C THR A 167 13.02 -0.96 10.48
N ASN A 168 13.78 -2.00 10.80
CA ASN A 168 13.61 -2.76 12.03
C ASN A 168 14.35 -2.07 13.17
N LEU A 169 13.60 -1.59 14.15
CA LEU A 169 14.11 -0.79 15.26
C LEU A 169 14.92 -1.61 16.28
N LEU A 170 14.77 -2.94 16.30
CA LEU A 170 15.56 -3.82 17.16
C LEU A 170 16.95 -4.09 16.57
N THR A 171 17.02 -4.34 15.25
CA THR A 171 18.26 -4.74 14.58
C THR A 171 19.00 -3.56 13.94
N GLY A 172 18.30 -2.46 13.65
CA GLY A 172 18.79 -1.35 12.85
C GLY A 172 18.86 -1.65 11.35
N GLU A 173 18.42 -2.83 10.91
CA GLU A 173 18.35 -3.19 9.49
C GLU A 173 17.27 -2.35 8.79
N ALA A 174 17.62 -1.77 7.65
CA ALA A 174 16.72 -0.99 6.82
C ALA A 174 16.58 -1.65 5.45
N ARG A 175 15.34 -1.74 4.96
CA ARG A 175 15.00 -2.29 3.65
C ARG A 175 14.23 -1.26 2.85
N PRO A 176 14.60 -1.07 1.58
CA PRO A 176 13.81 -0.21 0.73
C PRO A 176 12.53 -0.88 0.24
N ILE A 177 11.47 -0.09 0.12
CA ILE A 177 10.15 -0.52 -0.37
C ILE A 177 9.70 0.39 -1.51
N ILE A 178 9.22 -0.21 -2.59
CA ILE A 178 8.56 0.49 -3.70
C ILE A 178 7.07 0.32 -3.54
N HIS A 179 6.33 1.43 -3.60
CA HIS A 179 4.90 1.47 -3.46
C HIS A 179 4.27 2.14 -4.68
N TRP A 180 3.42 1.40 -5.38
CA TRP A 180 2.66 1.89 -6.52
C TRP A 180 1.23 2.13 -6.08
N SER A 181 0.69 3.32 -6.30
CA SER A 181 -0.65 3.68 -5.85
C SER A 181 -1.30 4.74 -6.73
N ASP A 182 -2.47 5.21 -6.33
CA ASP A 182 -3.21 6.29 -7.01
C ASP A 182 -3.52 5.99 -8.48
N PHE A 183 -3.51 4.71 -8.84
CA PHE A 183 -3.97 4.24 -10.13
C PHE A 183 -5.46 4.50 -10.28
N ASP A 184 -5.84 5.22 -11.35
CA ASP A 184 -7.23 5.61 -11.60
C ASP A 184 -8.06 4.40 -12.06
N TRP A 185 -8.51 3.59 -11.09
CA TRP A 185 -9.40 2.46 -11.29
C TRP A 185 -10.82 2.82 -10.85
N PRO A 186 -11.81 2.83 -11.75
CA PRO A 186 -13.18 3.16 -11.39
C PRO A 186 -13.80 2.09 -10.46
N ASP A 187 -14.33 2.52 -9.32
CA ASP A 187 -14.91 1.61 -8.32
C ASP A 187 -16.14 0.86 -8.88
N HIS A 188 -16.12 -0.47 -8.75
CA HIS A 188 -17.06 -1.46 -9.30
C HIS A 188 -17.05 -1.67 -10.82
N GLY A 189 -16.14 -1.03 -11.56
CA GLY A 189 -15.96 -1.23 -13.00
C GLY A 189 -14.57 -1.75 -13.36
N ALA A 190 -14.15 -1.44 -14.58
CA ALA A 190 -12.78 -1.60 -15.05
C ALA A 190 -12.30 -0.33 -15.78
N PRO A 191 -10.97 -0.12 -15.92
CA PRO A 191 -10.47 0.97 -16.75
C PRO A 191 -11.04 0.90 -18.17
N SER A 192 -11.31 2.05 -18.78
CA SER A 192 -11.85 2.11 -20.14
C SER A 192 -10.83 1.65 -21.19
N SER A 193 -9.56 1.81 -20.89
CA SER A 193 -8.42 1.54 -21.76
C SER A 193 -7.42 0.63 -21.04
N PRO A 194 -6.85 -0.39 -21.72
CA PRO A 194 -5.87 -1.28 -21.09
C PRO A 194 -4.48 -0.64 -20.93
N GLU A 195 -4.14 0.39 -21.71
CA GLU A 195 -2.77 0.93 -21.83
C GLU A 195 -2.22 1.45 -20.48
N PRO A 196 -2.94 2.29 -19.70
CA PRO A 196 -2.44 2.72 -18.38
C PRO A 196 -2.17 1.56 -17.42
N PHE A 197 -3.01 0.53 -17.49
CA PHE A 197 -2.88 -0.66 -16.65
C PHE A 197 -1.70 -1.52 -17.08
N LEU A 198 -1.47 -1.67 -18.39
CA LEU A 198 -0.31 -2.38 -18.94
C LEU A 198 0.99 -1.64 -18.61
N GLN A 199 1.01 -0.31 -18.68
CA GLN A 199 2.16 0.49 -18.27
C GLN A 199 2.48 0.29 -16.78
N LEU A 200 1.48 0.35 -15.89
CA LEU A 200 1.69 0.04 -14.47
C LEU A 200 2.25 -1.38 -14.27
N LEU A 201 1.73 -2.35 -15.02
CA LEU A 201 2.18 -3.75 -14.95
C LEU A 201 3.64 -3.89 -15.39
N CYS A 202 4.03 -3.25 -16.50
CA CYS A 202 5.41 -3.15 -16.96
C CYS A 202 6.31 -2.58 -15.86
N ASP A 203 5.98 -1.39 -15.36
CA ASP A 203 6.80 -0.70 -14.37
C ASP A 203 6.98 -1.51 -13.08
N VAL A 204 5.92 -2.23 -12.65
CA VAL A 204 5.99 -3.17 -11.52
C VAL A 204 6.97 -4.32 -11.81
N ARG A 205 6.97 -4.88 -13.02
CA ARG A 205 7.95 -5.91 -13.39
C ARG A 205 9.36 -5.34 -13.40
N HIS A 206 9.55 -4.18 -14.03
CA HIS A 206 10.85 -3.51 -14.21
C HIS A 206 11.48 -3.08 -12.90
N CYS A 207 10.68 -2.77 -11.89
CA CYS A 207 11.20 -2.41 -10.57
C CYS A 207 11.66 -3.63 -9.74
N GLY A 208 11.78 -4.81 -10.35
CA GLY A 208 12.28 -6.02 -9.71
C GLY A 208 11.26 -6.69 -8.78
N ALA A 209 9.95 -6.51 -9.01
CA ALA A 209 8.91 -7.09 -8.14
C ALA A 209 8.97 -8.62 -8.03
N PHE A 210 9.53 -9.30 -9.03
CA PHE A 210 9.65 -10.76 -9.06
C PHE A 210 11.11 -11.26 -9.00
N ASP A 211 12.04 -10.41 -8.59
CA ASP A 211 13.43 -10.80 -8.39
C ASP A 211 13.53 -11.84 -7.25
N SER A 212 14.24 -12.93 -7.51
CA SER A 212 14.39 -14.08 -6.60
C SER A 212 15.05 -13.74 -5.24
N ARG A 213 15.72 -12.59 -5.13
CA ARG A 213 16.32 -12.11 -3.88
C ARG A 213 15.29 -11.60 -2.88
N PHE A 214 14.10 -11.21 -3.36
CA PHE A 214 13.02 -10.67 -2.55
C PHE A 214 11.86 -11.66 -2.47
N GLY A 215 11.01 -11.44 -1.47
CA GLY A 215 9.74 -12.13 -1.38
C GLY A 215 8.71 -11.59 -2.36
N ALA A 216 7.59 -12.31 -2.46
CA ALA A 216 6.50 -11.98 -3.37
C ALA A 216 5.99 -10.53 -3.17
N PRO A 217 5.65 -9.82 -4.26
CA PRO A 217 5.04 -8.50 -4.16
C PRO A 217 3.68 -8.60 -3.49
N ILE A 218 3.34 -7.56 -2.75
CA ILE A 218 2.06 -7.46 -2.03
C ILE A 218 1.10 -6.62 -2.87
N LEU A 219 -0.04 -7.19 -3.23
CA LEU A 219 -1.08 -6.51 -3.99
C LEU A 219 -2.33 -6.36 -3.14
N HIS A 220 -2.90 -5.17 -3.15
CA HIS A 220 -4.20 -4.95 -2.52
C HIS A 220 -5.06 -3.95 -3.29
N CYS A 221 -6.34 -3.96 -2.97
CA CYS A 221 -7.28 -2.90 -3.28
C CYS A 221 -8.05 -2.63 -1.99
N SER A 222 -9.37 -2.51 -2.01
CA SER A 222 -10.15 -2.47 -0.77
C SER A 222 -10.30 -3.88 -0.16
N ALA A 223 -10.85 -4.83 -0.92
CA ALA A 223 -11.06 -6.21 -0.47
C ALA A 223 -9.91 -7.16 -0.80
N GLY A 224 -9.02 -6.77 -1.73
CA GLY A 224 -7.92 -7.62 -2.19
C GLY A 224 -8.35 -8.77 -3.09
N ILE A 225 -9.44 -8.62 -3.85
CA ILE A 225 -9.97 -9.70 -4.70
C ILE A 225 -10.35 -9.26 -6.13
N GLY A 226 -11.07 -8.15 -6.31
CA GLY A 226 -11.51 -7.70 -7.64
C GLY A 226 -10.34 -7.24 -8.52
N ARG A 227 -9.89 -5.99 -8.30
CA ARG A 227 -8.81 -5.34 -9.06
C ARG A 227 -7.49 -6.09 -8.93
N SER A 228 -7.18 -6.53 -7.70
CA SER A 228 -5.97 -7.32 -7.42
C SER A 228 -5.99 -8.67 -8.16
N GLY A 229 -7.15 -9.33 -8.27
CA GLY A 229 -7.30 -10.55 -9.07
C GLY A 229 -7.15 -10.30 -10.56
N THR A 230 -7.65 -9.16 -11.07
CA THR A 230 -7.42 -8.75 -12.46
C THR A 230 -5.94 -8.53 -12.73
N PHE A 231 -5.21 -7.85 -11.83
CA PHE A 231 -3.76 -7.64 -11.97
C PHE A 231 -3.01 -8.96 -12.09
N VAL A 232 -3.20 -9.85 -11.12
CA VAL A 232 -2.52 -11.16 -11.05
C VAL A 232 -2.82 -11.99 -12.30
N LEU A 233 -4.09 -12.04 -12.73
CA LEU A 233 -4.48 -12.83 -13.89
C LEU A 233 -3.82 -12.32 -15.18
N VAL A 234 -3.85 -11.01 -15.42
CA VAL A 234 -3.27 -10.43 -16.63
C VAL A 234 -1.76 -10.61 -16.65
N ASP A 235 -1.08 -10.29 -15.54
CA ASP A 235 0.37 -10.46 -15.42
C ASP A 235 0.79 -11.91 -15.67
N SER A 236 0.12 -12.86 -15.01
CA SER A 236 0.45 -14.27 -15.15
C SER A 236 0.22 -14.79 -16.57
N ILE A 237 -0.90 -14.43 -17.20
CA ILE A 237 -1.21 -14.88 -18.57
C ILE A 237 -0.23 -14.28 -19.58
N LEU A 238 0.09 -12.98 -19.48
CA LEU A 238 1.08 -12.36 -20.34
C LEU A 238 2.45 -13.03 -20.18
N LYS A 239 2.88 -13.32 -18.94
CA LYS A 239 4.15 -14.02 -18.70
C LYS A 239 4.16 -15.41 -19.32
N MET A 240 3.08 -16.18 -19.17
CA MET A 240 2.94 -17.50 -19.79
C MET A 240 2.95 -17.42 -21.33
N LEU A 241 2.26 -16.43 -21.91
CA LEU A 241 2.21 -16.22 -23.36
C LEU A 241 3.56 -15.83 -23.94
N ALA A 242 4.37 -15.08 -23.20
CA ALA A 242 5.74 -14.73 -23.60
C ALA A 242 6.71 -15.92 -23.65
N HIS A 243 6.44 -17.00 -22.90
CA HIS A 243 7.38 -18.12 -22.71
C HIS A 243 6.87 -19.46 -23.23
N THR A 244 5.77 -19.47 -23.98
CA THR A 244 5.18 -20.70 -24.53
C THR A 244 5.46 -20.83 -26.03
N ASP A 245 5.79 -22.05 -26.46
CA ASP A 245 5.82 -22.41 -27.88
C ASP A 245 4.40 -22.59 -28.46
N ASN A 246 3.40 -22.78 -27.60
CA ASN A 246 2.01 -23.00 -27.99
C ASN A 246 1.05 -22.10 -27.19
N PRO A 247 0.81 -20.86 -27.66
CA PRO A 247 -0.11 -19.91 -27.02
C PRO A 247 -1.55 -20.43 -26.86
N ASN A 248 -1.96 -21.43 -27.66
CA ASN A 248 -3.31 -21.98 -27.62
C ASN A 248 -3.54 -22.95 -26.45
N ASP A 249 -2.48 -23.41 -25.79
CA ASP A 249 -2.59 -24.27 -24.60
C ASP A 249 -2.88 -23.45 -23.32
N ILE A 250 -2.82 -22.12 -23.40
CA ILE A 250 -3.06 -21.24 -22.26
C ILE A 250 -4.55 -20.90 -22.15
N SER A 251 -5.19 -21.43 -21.11
CA SER A 251 -6.57 -21.11 -20.76
C SER A 251 -6.63 -20.08 -19.64
N LEU A 252 -7.09 -18.86 -19.96
CA LEU A 252 -7.33 -17.79 -18.99
C LEU A 252 -8.27 -18.25 -17.86
N ILE A 253 -9.32 -18.99 -18.22
CA ILE A 253 -10.30 -19.50 -17.27
C ILE A 253 -9.68 -20.51 -16.30
N GLU A 254 -8.80 -21.39 -16.77
CA GLU A 254 -8.13 -22.37 -15.90
C GLU A 254 -7.14 -21.70 -14.95
N VAL A 255 -6.42 -20.66 -15.40
CA VAL A 255 -5.55 -19.87 -14.53
C VAL A 255 -6.38 -19.12 -13.48
N LEU A 256 -7.49 -18.48 -13.86
CA LEU A 256 -8.40 -17.82 -12.93
C LEU A 256 -8.98 -18.82 -11.91
N ALA A 257 -9.39 -19.99 -12.37
CA ALA A 257 -9.85 -21.08 -11.53
C ALA A 257 -8.81 -21.48 -10.49
N HIS A 258 -7.55 -21.64 -10.93
CA HIS A 258 -6.44 -22.00 -10.08
C HIS A 258 -6.18 -20.95 -8.99
N ILE A 259 -6.03 -19.68 -9.35
CA ILE A 259 -5.76 -18.62 -8.35
C ILE A 259 -6.93 -18.46 -7.36
N ARG A 260 -8.17 -18.75 -7.78
CA ARG A 260 -9.35 -18.77 -6.89
C ARG A 260 -9.34 -19.88 -5.84
N THR A 261 -8.55 -20.94 -6.05
CA THR A 261 -8.33 -21.98 -5.02
C THR A 261 -7.44 -21.52 -3.88
N GLN A 262 -6.78 -20.37 -4.02
CA GLN A 262 -5.83 -19.82 -3.06
C GLN A 262 -6.35 -18.54 -2.39
N ARG A 263 -7.21 -17.76 -3.06
CA ARG A 263 -8.00 -16.68 -2.46
C ARG A 263 -9.34 -16.60 -3.16
N HIS A 264 -10.45 -16.63 -2.43
CA HIS A 264 -11.78 -16.65 -3.07
C HIS A 264 -12.09 -15.32 -3.79
N GLY A 265 -13.03 -15.39 -4.71
CA GLY A 265 -13.65 -14.18 -5.28
C GLY A 265 -12.74 -13.32 -6.17
N LEU A 266 -11.56 -13.80 -6.58
CA LEU A 266 -10.70 -13.05 -7.50
C LEU A 266 -11.46 -12.73 -8.79
N ILE A 267 -11.44 -11.46 -9.22
CA ILE A 267 -12.33 -10.90 -10.26
C ILE A 267 -13.80 -10.97 -9.84
N GLN A 268 -14.38 -9.80 -9.54
CA GLN A 268 -15.70 -9.67 -8.91
C GLN A 268 -16.84 -9.39 -9.89
N THR A 269 -16.54 -8.93 -11.10
CA THR A 269 -17.56 -8.58 -12.10
C THR A 269 -17.23 -9.15 -13.48
N ALA A 270 -18.27 -9.31 -14.32
CA ALA A 270 -18.09 -9.68 -15.73
C ALA A 270 -17.29 -8.62 -16.50
N GLU A 271 -17.39 -7.35 -16.10
CA GLU A 271 -16.63 -6.25 -16.67
C GLU A 271 -15.13 -6.36 -16.36
N GLN A 272 -14.76 -6.74 -15.13
CA GLN A 272 -13.37 -7.01 -14.77
C GLN A 272 -12.80 -8.22 -15.52
N LEU A 273 -13.61 -9.27 -15.73
CA LEU A 273 -13.20 -10.41 -16.56
C LEU A 273 -12.99 -9.99 -18.01
N ARG A 274 -13.94 -9.24 -18.59
CA ARG A 274 -13.82 -8.67 -19.93
C ARG A 274 -12.56 -7.81 -20.07
N PHE A 275 -12.29 -6.96 -19.08
CA PHE A 275 -11.10 -6.13 -19.06
C PHE A 275 -9.82 -6.96 -19.00
N SER A 276 -9.78 -8.06 -18.24
CA SER A 276 -8.63 -8.98 -18.24
C SER A 276 -8.33 -9.49 -19.66
N TYR A 277 -9.34 -9.96 -20.39
CA TYR A 277 -9.14 -10.37 -21.80
C TYR A 277 -8.65 -9.22 -22.67
N MET A 278 -9.29 -8.05 -22.56
CA MET A 278 -8.93 -6.86 -23.33
C MET A 278 -7.47 -6.45 -23.10
N ALA A 279 -7.03 -6.41 -21.83
CA ALA A 279 -5.66 -6.09 -21.46
C ALA A 279 -4.65 -7.13 -21.96
N ILE A 280 -4.99 -8.43 -21.90
CA ILE A 280 -4.13 -9.49 -22.44
C ILE A 280 -3.99 -9.36 -23.96
N VAL A 281 -5.10 -9.15 -24.69
CA VAL A 281 -5.07 -8.99 -26.15
C VAL A 281 -4.30 -7.73 -26.57
N ALA A 282 -4.38 -6.65 -25.79
CA ALA A 282 -3.56 -5.46 -26.02
C ALA A 282 -2.08 -5.73 -25.74
N GLY A 283 -1.76 -6.28 -24.57
CA GLY A 283 -0.38 -6.59 -24.16
C GLY A 283 0.32 -7.61 -25.05
N LEU A 284 -0.41 -8.50 -25.72
CA LEU A 284 0.13 -9.41 -26.74
C LEU A 284 0.90 -8.68 -27.86
N LYS A 285 0.54 -7.43 -28.16
CA LYS A 285 1.20 -6.62 -29.19
C LYS A 285 2.50 -5.99 -28.73
N GLU A 286 2.69 -5.89 -27.41
CA GLU A 286 3.80 -5.21 -26.74
C GLU A 286 4.72 -6.19 -26.00
N LEU A 287 4.44 -7.50 -26.06
CA LEU A 287 5.15 -8.54 -25.28
C LEU A 287 6.67 -8.48 -25.39
N ASP A 288 7.21 -8.32 -26.59
CA ASP A 288 8.66 -8.30 -26.80
C ASP A 288 9.32 -7.11 -26.07
N GLU A 289 8.64 -5.96 -26.03
CA GLU A 289 9.09 -4.77 -25.32
C GLU A 289 8.97 -4.95 -23.80
N MET A 290 7.87 -5.57 -23.33
CA MET A 290 7.62 -5.85 -21.91
C MET A 290 8.65 -6.83 -21.30
N GLU A 291 9.13 -7.81 -22.08
CA GLU A 291 10.06 -8.84 -21.61
C GLU A 291 11.51 -8.40 -21.64
N GLN A 292 11.97 -7.74 -22.72
CA GLN A 292 13.34 -7.21 -22.80
C GLN A 292 13.68 -6.26 -21.64
N SER A 293 12.66 -5.60 -21.10
CA SER A 293 12.78 -4.63 -20.03
C SER A 293 12.67 -5.25 -18.63
N GLU A 294 12.06 -6.44 -18.46
CA GLU A 294 12.07 -7.17 -17.18
C GLU A 294 13.47 -7.74 -16.86
N ASP A 295 14.20 -8.19 -17.88
CA ASP A 295 15.55 -8.78 -17.71
C ASP A 295 16.64 -7.74 -17.38
N LEU A 296 16.33 -6.44 -17.50
CA LEU A 296 17.28 -5.33 -17.34
C LEU A 296 17.25 -4.67 -15.95
N PHE A 297 16.59 -5.28 -14.96
CA PHE A 297 16.55 -4.71 -13.61
C PHE A 297 17.96 -4.45 -13.04
N ASP A 298 18.30 -3.17 -12.86
CA ASP A 298 19.53 -2.73 -12.20
C ASP A 298 19.20 -2.23 -10.77
N GLU A 299 19.88 -2.80 -9.77
CA GLU A 299 19.76 -2.31 -8.39
C GLU A 299 20.37 -0.94 -8.18
N SER A 300 21.26 -0.48 -9.07
CA SER A 300 21.92 0.82 -8.97
C SER A 300 20.94 1.99 -9.16
N ASP A 301 19.84 1.79 -9.89
CA ASP A 301 18.73 2.77 -10.00
C ASP A 301 17.96 2.99 -8.69
N PHE A 302 18.31 2.20 -7.68
CA PHE A 302 17.69 2.20 -6.37
C PHE A 302 18.55 2.86 -5.27
N ASP A 303 19.87 2.71 -5.33
CA ASP A 303 20.82 3.51 -4.55
C ASP A 303 20.91 4.88 -5.19
N GLY A 304 20.19 5.88 -4.66
CA GLY A 304 20.03 7.21 -5.26
C GLY A 304 21.31 8.01 -5.49
N SER A 305 22.16 7.57 -6.43
CA SER A 305 23.22 8.33 -7.08
C SER A 305 23.01 8.29 -8.59
N THR A 306 21.87 8.79 -9.06
CA THR A 306 21.73 9.13 -10.47
C THR A 306 22.35 10.52 -10.67
N GLU A 307 23.52 10.56 -11.29
CA GLU A 307 24.17 11.80 -11.75
C GLU A 307 23.28 12.48 -12.78
N SER A 308 22.45 13.43 -12.35
CA SER A 308 21.88 14.43 -13.27
C SER A 308 22.69 15.71 -13.15
N GLU A 309 23.46 16.01 -14.20
CA GLU A 309 24.19 17.28 -14.36
C GLU A 309 23.23 18.48 -14.24
N ASN A 310 23.24 19.17 -13.11
CA ASN A 310 22.70 20.53 -12.97
C ASN A 310 23.55 21.31 -11.96
N GLU A 311 24.12 22.44 -12.41
CA GLU A 311 25.11 23.29 -11.72
C GLU A 311 24.66 23.95 -10.39
N ASP A 312 23.47 23.65 -9.87
CA ASP A 312 22.97 24.17 -8.58
C ASP A 312 23.12 23.19 -7.39
N ASP A 313 23.47 21.91 -7.64
CA ASP A 313 23.60 20.88 -6.59
C ASP A 313 24.90 20.94 -5.77
N THR A 314 25.92 21.64 -6.25
CA THR A 314 27.21 21.74 -5.54
C THR A 314 27.08 22.47 -4.20
N LYS A 315 26.12 23.39 -4.05
CA LYS A 315 25.90 24.11 -2.77
C LYS A 315 25.08 23.29 -1.75
N LEU A 316 24.18 22.42 -2.22
CA LEU A 316 23.36 21.57 -1.36
C LEU A 316 24.13 20.33 -0.90
N SER A 317 24.90 19.71 -1.80
CA SER A 317 25.81 18.59 -1.50
C SER A 317 26.86 18.98 -0.44
N THR A 318 27.50 20.15 -0.60
CA THR A 318 28.46 20.67 0.39
C THR A 318 27.78 20.91 1.76
N SER A 319 26.49 21.25 1.77
CA SER A 319 25.72 21.48 3.00
C SER A 319 25.31 20.17 3.69
N LEU A 320 24.96 19.12 2.92
CA LEU A 320 24.65 17.78 3.43
C LEU A 320 25.89 17.05 3.95
N GLU A 321 27.05 17.18 3.28
CA GLU A 321 28.32 16.65 3.77
C GLU A 321 28.75 17.31 5.09
N ASN A 322 28.56 18.63 5.22
CA ASN A 322 28.84 19.36 6.46
C ASN A 322 27.90 18.95 7.61
N ILE A 323 26.62 18.68 7.32
CA ILE A 323 25.66 18.17 8.31
C ILE A 323 26.04 16.75 8.75
N ASN A 324 26.37 15.87 7.81
CA ASN A 324 26.79 14.49 8.12
C ASN A 324 28.12 14.45 8.89
N TYR A 325 29.05 15.35 8.58
CA TYR A 325 30.30 15.52 9.34
C TYR A 325 30.03 15.97 10.77
N GLU A 326 29.16 16.95 10.99
CA GLU A 326 28.78 17.41 12.34
C GLU A 326 27.98 16.35 13.12
N LEU A 327 27.16 15.53 12.46
CA LEU A 327 26.46 14.40 13.09
C LEU A 327 27.43 13.29 13.52
N LYS A 328 28.41 12.93 12.67
CA LYS A 328 29.48 11.97 13.03
C LYS A 328 30.32 12.48 14.20
N LYS A 329 30.72 13.75 14.17
CA LYS A 329 31.46 14.41 15.26
C LYS A 329 30.67 14.43 16.57
N ARG A 330 29.35 14.66 16.52
CA ARG A 330 28.45 14.59 17.70
C ARG A 330 28.28 13.16 18.22
N ALA A 331 28.27 12.14 17.35
CA ALA A 331 28.21 10.74 17.74
C ALA A 331 29.53 10.29 18.40
N GLU A 332 30.68 10.74 17.91
CA GLU A 332 31.99 10.49 18.52
C GLU A 332 32.15 11.20 19.87
N LEU A 333 31.67 12.45 20.00
CA LEU A 333 31.60 13.14 21.29
C LEU A 333 30.71 12.40 22.31
N ARG A 334 29.62 11.76 21.86
CA ARG A 334 28.77 10.93 22.71
C ARG A 334 29.44 9.61 23.11
N LYS A 335 30.19 8.97 22.20
CA LYS A 335 31.01 7.78 22.53
C LYS A 335 32.11 8.10 23.53
N ASN A 336 32.81 9.23 23.37
CA ASN A 336 33.87 9.64 24.30
C ASN A 336 33.32 10.07 25.67
N ASN A 337 32.12 10.66 25.74
CA ASN A 337 31.43 10.92 27.01
C ASN A 337 30.86 9.65 27.67
N SER A 338 30.63 8.58 26.91
CA SER A 338 30.20 7.29 27.48
C SER A 338 31.34 6.48 28.11
N HIS A 339 32.61 6.81 27.82
CA HIS A 339 33.78 6.19 28.42
C HIS A 339 34.28 6.88 29.71
N SER A 340 33.68 7.99 30.13
CA SER A 340 34.02 8.68 31.39
C SER A 340 32.99 8.49 32.52
N LEU A 341 31.95 7.69 32.31
CA LEU A 341 30.88 7.44 33.30
C LEU A 341 30.63 5.94 33.48
N GLN A 342 31.68 5.17 33.77
CA GLN A 342 31.53 3.91 34.50
C GLN A 342 31.88 4.16 35.96
N THR A 343 30.86 4.56 36.72
CA THR A 343 30.61 4.26 38.14
C THR A 343 29.52 5.21 38.63
N THR A 344 28.27 4.73 38.71
CA THR A 344 27.30 4.92 39.84
C THR A 344 25.84 4.68 39.40
N ASN A 345 25.21 3.69 40.06
CA ASN A 345 23.79 3.35 40.22
C ASN A 345 22.74 3.73 39.15
N ASP A 346 22.25 2.71 38.45
CA ASP A 346 21.24 2.74 37.37
C ASP A 346 19.81 3.20 37.76
N ALA A 347 19.51 3.37 39.06
CA ALA A 347 18.19 3.79 39.52
C ALA A 347 17.97 5.31 39.47
N GLU A 348 19.01 6.11 39.75
CA GLU A 348 18.91 7.57 39.83
C GLU A 348 18.85 8.22 38.44
N THR A 349 19.55 7.63 37.46
CA THR A 349 19.55 8.07 36.06
C THR A 349 18.19 7.84 35.40
N SER A 350 17.53 6.72 35.70
CA SER A 350 16.19 6.41 35.20
C SER A 350 15.11 7.34 35.78
N LEU A 351 15.24 7.73 37.06
CA LEU A 351 14.37 8.72 37.70
C LEU A 351 14.56 10.13 37.12
N ARG A 352 15.81 10.56 36.89
CA ARG A 352 16.09 11.85 36.25
C ARG A 352 15.54 11.93 34.82
N LEU A 353 15.69 10.88 34.02
CA LEU A 353 15.13 10.84 32.67
C LEU A 353 13.58 10.87 32.67
N ARG A 354 12.94 10.27 33.67
CA ARG A 354 11.48 10.33 33.86
C ARG A 354 11.01 11.73 34.25
N ASP A 355 11.73 12.42 35.14
CA ASP A 355 11.44 13.80 35.54
C ASP A 355 11.66 14.80 34.41
N GLU A 356 12.68 14.59 33.57
CA GLU A 356 12.88 15.41 32.37
C GLU A 356 11.77 15.20 31.32
N ARG A 357 11.24 13.97 31.19
CA ARG A 357 10.09 13.66 30.33
C ARG A 357 8.81 14.35 30.83
N LEU A 358 8.59 14.37 32.15
CA LEU A 358 7.44 15.04 32.77
C LEU A 358 7.50 16.56 32.59
N LYS A 359 8.67 17.19 32.81
CA LYS A 359 8.85 18.63 32.56
C LYS A 359 8.66 19.02 31.09
N ARG A 360 9.07 18.15 30.16
CA ARG A 360 8.86 18.37 28.72
C ARG A 360 7.37 18.31 28.35
N ASN A 361 6.63 17.37 28.94
CA ASN A 361 5.19 17.24 28.74
C ASN A 361 4.40 18.42 29.34
N GLU A 362 4.83 18.97 30.49
CA GLU A 362 4.25 20.21 31.05
C GLU A 362 4.46 21.43 30.14
N GLY A 363 5.64 21.55 29.51
CA GLY A 363 5.92 22.61 28.53
C GLY A 363 5.04 22.53 27.28
N ILE A 364 4.74 21.31 26.81
CA ILE A 364 3.83 21.08 25.68
C ILE A 364 2.39 21.44 26.07
N LYS A 365 1.95 21.03 27.27
CA LYS A 365 0.62 21.35 27.79
C LYS A 365 0.40 22.87 27.90
N LYS A 366 1.40 23.60 28.40
CA LYS A 366 1.36 25.06 28.49
C LYS A 366 1.23 25.74 27.11
N LYS A 367 1.94 25.25 26.08
CA LYS A 367 1.81 25.76 24.70
C LYS A 367 0.42 25.51 24.10
N ILE A 368 -0.20 24.37 24.42
CA ILE A 368 -1.57 24.05 23.98
C ILE A 368 -2.58 25.01 24.64
N ASP A 369 -2.42 25.29 25.93
CA ASP A 369 -3.32 26.21 26.65
C ASP A 369 -3.14 27.68 26.20
N GLU A 370 -1.91 28.09 25.86
CA GLU A 370 -1.63 29.40 25.23
C GLU A 370 -2.26 29.53 23.82
N MET A 371 -2.32 28.44 23.05
CA MET A 371 -2.99 28.43 21.75
C MET A 371 -4.52 28.50 21.88
N LYS A 372 -5.10 27.86 22.90
CA LYS A 372 -6.54 27.95 23.20
C LYS A 372 -6.95 29.37 23.58
N ALA A 373 -6.18 30.03 24.45
CA ALA A 373 -6.44 31.41 24.86
C ALA A 373 -6.40 32.40 23.67
N LYS A 374 -5.52 32.17 22.69
CA LYS A 374 -5.45 32.98 21.46
C LYS A 374 -6.63 32.76 20.50
N LEU A 375 -7.33 31.63 20.60
CA LEU A 375 -8.53 31.38 19.80
C LEU A 375 -9.76 32.09 20.37
N ASP A 376 -9.83 32.30 21.69
CA ASP A 376 -10.97 32.91 22.38
C ASP A 376 -10.98 34.46 22.28
N GLU A 377 -9.92 35.09 21.78
CA GLU A 377 -9.78 36.57 21.72
C GLU A 377 -10.22 37.23 20.39
N LYS A 378 -10.85 36.53 19.44
CA LYS A 378 -11.32 37.19 18.19
C LYS A 378 -12.73 37.80 18.31
N PRO A 379 -12.91 39.12 18.12
CA PRO A 379 -14.22 39.76 18.21
C PRO A 379 -15.10 39.51 16.98
N SER A 380 -16.40 39.36 17.26
CA SER A 380 -17.50 39.19 16.33
C SER A 380 -17.86 40.50 15.59
N SER A 381 -17.45 40.64 14.33
CA SER A 381 -18.16 41.47 13.33
C SER A 381 -17.53 41.29 11.93
N LEU A 382 -18.27 40.72 10.98
CA LEU A 382 -17.95 40.72 9.54
C LEU A 382 -18.91 41.71 8.83
N PRO A 383 -18.41 42.64 7.98
CA PRO A 383 -19.27 43.43 7.11
C PRO A 383 -19.62 42.68 5.82
N SER A 384 -20.89 42.79 5.43
CA SER A 384 -21.55 42.19 4.28
C SER A 384 -21.27 42.91 2.95
N SER A 385 -20.06 42.78 2.38
CA SER A 385 -19.78 43.32 1.04
C SER A 385 -18.73 42.54 0.22
N LEU A 386 -18.68 41.21 0.35
CA LEU A 386 -17.87 40.33 -0.49
C LEU A 386 -18.75 39.23 -1.11
N PHE A 387 -19.79 39.64 -1.84
CA PHE A 387 -20.45 38.78 -2.82
C PHE A 387 -20.37 39.50 -4.17
N ASN A 388 -19.25 39.30 -4.86
CA ASN A 388 -19.26 39.36 -6.31
C ASN A 388 -18.20 38.42 -6.88
N ASN A 389 -18.68 37.65 -7.85
CA ASN A 389 -18.13 36.59 -8.69
C ASN A 389 -16.61 36.34 -8.72
N ASN A 390 -16.30 35.03 -8.82
CA ASN A 390 -15.01 34.34 -8.96
C ASN A 390 -14.27 34.07 -7.64
N ASN A 391 -14.71 33.02 -6.93
CA ASN A 391 -13.83 32.15 -6.10
C ASN A 391 -14.62 30.95 -5.56
N SER A 392 -14.82 29.92 -6.39
CA SER A 392 -15.37 28.63 -5.96
C SER A 392 -14.34 27.72 -5.27
N SER A 393 -13.03 27.93 -5.50
CA SER A 393 -11.99 27.07 -4.90
C SER A 393 -11.61 27.48 -3.47
N ILE A 394 -11.62 28.77 -3.13
CA ILE A 394 -11.20 29.24 -1.80
C ILE A 394 -12.23 28.89 -0.71
N LEU A 395 -13.53 28.96 -1.01
CA LEU A 395 -14.57 28.58 -0.06
C LEU A 395 -14.61 27.05 0.17
N THR A 396 -14.28 26.27 -0.86
CA THR A 396 -14.13 24.81 -0.78
C THR A 396 -12.89 24.43 0.02
N ILE A 397 -11.77 25.12 -0.18
CA ILE A 397 -10.52 24.92 0.59
C ILE A 397 -10.73 25.32 2.06
N LEU A 398 -11.44 26.43 2.34
CA LEU A 398 -11.75 26.86 3.71
C LEU A 398 -12.72 25.90 4.42
N MET A 399 -13.72 25.35 3.71
CA MET A 399 -14.63 24.35 4.27
C MET A 399 -13.93 23.01 4.58
N THR A 400 -12.92 22.63 3.81
CA THR A 400 -12.09 21.44 4.06
C THR A 400 -11.10 21.69 5.22
N LYS A 401 -10.53 22.89 5.32
CA LYS A 401 -9.52 23.26 6.32
C LYS A 401 -10.06 23.36 7.75
N TYR A 402 -11.36 23.64 7.93
CA TYR A 402 -11.96 23.82 9.27
C TYR A 402 -12.95 22.73 9.70
N ARG A 403 -13.27 21.74 8.84
CA ARG A 403 -14.18 20.64 9.19
C ARG A 403 -13.66 19.72 10.31
N ARG A 404 -12.33 19.59 10.49
CA ARG A 404 -11.74 18.77 11.57
C ARG A 404 -11.82 19.41 12.96
N HIS A 405 -11.86 20.74 13.08
CA HIS A 405 -12.03 21.38 14.39
C HIS A 405 -13.45 21.27 14.95
N PHE A 406 -14.45 21.04 14.10
CA PHE A 406 -15.83 20.83 14.53
C PHE A 406 -16.09 19.38 15.01
N PHE A 407 -15.34 18.39 14.49
CA PHE A 407 -15.55 16.98 14.84
C PHE A 407 -14.78 16.52 16.09
N ILE A 408 -13.67 17.18 16.43
CA ILE A 408 -12.93 16.86 17.67
C ILE A 408 -13.66 17.42 18.91
N GLY A 409 -14.46 18.49 18.76
CA GLY A 409 -15.31 19.00 19.85
C GLY A 409 -16.58 18.16 20.11
N LEU A 410 -17.10 17.45 19.10
CA LEU A 410 -18.36 16.70 19.24
C LEU A 410 -18.17 15.31 19.87
N ILE A 411 -16.98 14.70 19.74
CA ILE A 411 -16.67 13.40 20.36
C ILE A 411 -16.38 13.56 21.86
N ALA A 412 -15.89 14.73 22.30
CA ALA A 412 -15.71 15.05 23.71
C ALA A 412 -17.02 15.38 24.47
N LEU A 413 -18.12 15.60 23.76
CA LEU A 413 -19.45 15.88 24.34
C LEU A 413 -20.37 14.66 24.44
N VAL A 414 -19.98 13.50 23.86
CA VAL A 414 -20.84 12.29 23.80
C VAL A 414 -20.38 11.16 24.73
N THR A 415 -19.22 11.29 25.41
CA THR A 415 -18.69 10.22 26.30
C THR A 415 -18.60 10.60 27.78
N GLY A 416 -19.19 11.73 28.19
CA GLY A 416 -19.19 12.18 29.59
C GLY A 416 -20.59 12.32 30.17
N SER A 417 -21.21 11.21 30.59
CA SER A 417 -22.16 11.05 31.71
C SER A 417 -23.04 9.82 31.47
N VAL A 418 -22.98 8.82 32.36
CA VAL A 418 -24.08 8.34 33.19
C VAL A 418 -23.63 7.02 33.88
N PHE A 419 -23.56 7.13 35.22
CA PHE A 419 -23.25 6.17 36.30
C PHE A 419 -21.80 5.70 36.51
#